data_AF-A0A7V6ZPT2-F1
#
_entry.id   AF-A0A7V6ZPT2-F1
#
_cell.length_a   1.000
_cell.length_b   1.000
_cell.length_c   1.000
_cell.angle_alpha   90.00
_cell.angle_beta   90.00
_cell.angle_gamma   90.00
#
_symmetry.space_group_name_H-M   'P 1'
#
loop_
_entity.id
_entity.type
_entity.pdbx_description
1 polymer ?
#
loop_
_entity_poly.entity_id
_entity_poly.type
_entity_poly.pdbx_seq_one_letter_code
_entity_poly.pdbx_strand_id
1 'polypeptide(L)'
;MGEKKETKRVRAKRVNYSRYGYYFIAPFFIVYCIFSLAPLLMTFYYSFFEYYRDGLNVIGPNFVGFENYVNLFKKGDFFQYFGNTLLVWIIGFIPQIVVSFLLALIFTSHRMKIRG
;
A
#
# COMPACT_ATOMS: atom_id res chain seq x y z
N MET A 1 41.22 26.72 50.75
CA MET A 1 41.35 25.35 50.19
C MET A 1 39.94 24.87 49.88
N GLY A 2 39.58 24.77 48.59
CA GLY A 2 38.20 24.85 48.11
C GLY A 2 37.36 23.59 48.27
N GLU A 3 36.11 23.76 48.68
CA GLU A 3 35.07 22.73 48.65
C GLU A 3 34.68 22.40 47.20
N LYS A 4 34.88 21.14 46.80
CA LYS A 4 34.34 20.60 45.55
C LYS A 4 32.83 20.41 45.70
N LYS A 5 32.05 21.26 45.04
CA LYS A 5 30.61 21.02 44.83
C LYS A 5 30.43 19.94 43.77
N GLU A 6 30.08 18.73 44.19
CA GLU A 6 29.63 17.67 43.28
C GLU A 6 28.30 18.07 42.62
N THR A 7 28.37 18.38 41.33
CA THR A 7 27.20 18.67 40.50
C THR A 7 26.44 17.36 40.26
N LYS A 8 25.42 17.07 41.08
CA LYS A 8 24.46 15.98 40.82
C LYS A 8 23.76 16.23 39.48
N ARG A 9 24.18 15.55 38.41
CA ARG A 9 23.50 15.56 37.12
C ARG A 9 22.11 14.95 37.30
N VAL A 10 21.08 15.79 37.27
CA VAL A 10 19.69 15.35 37.29
C VAL A 10 19.42 14.55 36.03
N ARG A 11 19.23 13.23 36.18
CA ARG A 11 18.94 12.33 35.07
C ARG A 11 17.51 12.62 34.61
N ALA A 12 17.35 13.34 33.50
CA ALA A 12 16.03 13.60 32.93
C ALA A 12 15.32 12.26 32.68
N LYS A 13 14.17 12.04 33.35
CA LYS A 13 13.31 10.87 33.10
C LYS A 13 12.88 10.95 31.63
N ARG A 14 13.36 10.02 30.80
CA ARG A 14 12.78 9.83 29.46
C ARG A 14 11.35 9.34 29.66
N VAL A 15 10.39 10.23 29.41
CA VAL A 15 8.97 9.88 29.39
C VAL A 15 8.79 8.88 28.25
N ASN A 16 8.35 7.67 28.58
CA ASN A 16 8.17 6.61 27.59
C ASN A 16 6.83 6.83 26.87
N TYR A 17 6.86 7.62 25.80
CA TYR A 17 5.69 7.97 24.98
C TYR A 17 5.16 6.81 24.11
N SER A 18 5.77 5.61 24.14
CA SER A 18 5.37 4.49 23.28
C SER A 18 3.89 4.11 23.40
N ARG A 19 3.27 4.26 24.57
CA ARG A 19 1.85 3.91 24.74
C ARG A 19 0.90 4.90 24.05
N TYR A 20 1.28 6.18 23.97
CA TYR A 20 0.46 7.21 23.31
C TYR A 20 0.51 7.14 21.78
N GLY A 21 1.59 6.58 21.22
CA GLY A 21 1.69 6.33 19.78
C GLY A 21 0.59 5.41 19.23
N TYR A 22 0.21 4.38 20.00
CA TYR A 22 -0.89 3.49 19.60
C TYR A 22 -2.23 4.19 19.53
N TYR A 23 -2.55 5.06 20.49
CA TYR A 23 -3.80 5.84 20.46
C TYR A 23 -3.86 6.81 19.29
N PHE A 24 -2.73 7.36 18.87
CA PHE A 24 -2.66 8.27 17.72
C PHE A 24 -2.83 7.55 16.39
N ILE A 25 -2.35 6.31 16.29
CA ILE A 25 -2.40 5.49 15.08
C ILE A 25 -3.71 4.67 15.00
N ALA A 26 -4.32 4.33 16.14
CA ALA A 26 -5.56 3.58 16.22
C ALA A 26 -6.72 4.10 15.34
N PRO A 27 -7.05 5.41 15.28
CA PRO A 27 -8.18 5.88 14.47
C PRO A 27 -7.97 5.59 12.97
N PHE A 28 -6.74 5.68 12.47
CA PHE A 28 -6.44 5.30 11.09
C PHE A 28 -6.74 3.82 10.83
N PHE A 29 -6.26 2.93 11.71
CA PHE A 29 -6.48 1.49 11.55
C PHE A 29 -7.94 1.09 11.69
N ILE A 30 -8.69 1.73 12.59
CA ILE A 30 -10.13 1.47 12.72
C ILE A 30 -10.85 1.80 11.41
N VAL A 31 -10.59 2.98 10.85
CA VAL A 31 -11.19 3.39 9.57
C VAL A 31 -10.74 2.46 8.44
N TYR A 32 -9.44 2.15 8.35
CA TYR A 32 -8.91 1.22 7.35
C TYR A 32 -9.56 -0.17 7.45
N CYS A 33 -9.71 -0.71 8.65
CA CYS A 33 -10.30 -2.02 8.86
C CYS A 33 -11.77 -2.06 8.42
N ILE A 34 -12.55 -1.02 8.71
CA ILE A 34 -13.98 -0.96 8.39
C ILE A 34 -14.20 -0.71 6.90
N PHE A 35 -13.48 0.24 6.31
CA PHE A 35 -13.75 0.72 4.95
C PHE A 35 -12.88 0.11 3.86
N SER A 36 -11.75 -0.51 4.21
CA SER A 36 -10.84 -1.13 3.24
C SER A 36 -10.71 -2.63 3.46
N LEU A 37 -10.29 -3.05 4.66
CA LEU A 37 -10.00 -4.47 4.92
C LEU A 37 -11.28 -5.32 4.92
N ALA A 38 -12.33 -4.88 5.61
CA ALA A 38 -13.60 -5.61 5.66
C ALA A 38 -14.23 -5.82 4.27
N PRO A 39 -14.39 -4.80 3.40
CA PRO A 39 -14.91 -5.03 2.04
C PRO A 39 -13.97 -5.86 1.16
N LEU A 40 -12.66 -5.79 1.38
CA LEU A 40 -11.70 -6.66 0.68
C LEU A 40 -11.90 -8.14 1.08
N LEU A 41 -12.05 -8.42 2.37
CA LEU A 41 -12.35 -9.77 2.86
C LEU A 41 -13.70 -10.29 2.37
N MET A 42 -14.71 -9.41 2.31
CA MET A 42 -16.02 -9.76 1.74
C MET A 42 -15.91 -10.10 0.25
N THR A 43 -15.16 -9.29 -0.52
CA THR A 43 -14.89 -9.57 -1.95
C THR A 43 -14.19 -10.92 -2.12
N PHE A 44 -13.22 -11.22 -1.26
CA PHE A 44 -12.53 -12.51 -1.27
C PHE A 44 -13.44 -13.67 -0.86
N TYR A 45 -14.35 -13.47 0.09
CA TYR A 45 -15.35 -14.47 0.41
C TYR A 45 -16.28 -14.72 -0.78
N TYR A 46 -16.78 -13.65 -1.41
CA TYR A 46 -17.67 -13.74 -2.57
C TYR A 46 -17.02 -14.33 -3.82
N SER A 47 -15.69 -14.29 -3.98
CA SER A 47 -15.03 -14.90 -5.15
C SER A 47 -15.15 -16.43 -5.19
N PHE A 48 -15.46 -17.08 -4.07
CA PHE A 48 -15.78 -18.51 -4.00
C PHE A 48 -17.25 -18.83 -4.33
N PHE A 49 -18.09 -17.81 -4.46
CA PHE A 49 -19.49 -17.96 -4.82
C PHE A 49 -19.71 -17.53 -6.27
N GLU A 50 -20.57 -18.26 -6.95
CA GLU A 50 -21.10 -17.83 -8.23
C GLU A 50 -22.27 -16.90 -7.93
N TYR A 51 -21.96 -15.60 -8.02
CA TYR A 51 -22.92 -14.54 -7.79
C TYR A 51 -22.74 -13.46 -8.86
N TYR A 52 -23.40 -13.66 -9.99
CA TYR A 52 -23.39 -12.70 -11.09
C TYR A 52 -24.80 -12.47 -11.62
N ARG A 53 -24.99 -11.31 -12.22
CA ARG A 53 -26.21 -10.96 -12.94
C ARG A 53 -25.94 -11.12 -14.42
N ASP A 54 -26.72 -11.97 -15.07
CA ASP A 54 -26.74 -12.08 -16.52
C ASP A 54 -28.08 -11.53 -17.04
N GLY A 55 -28.03 -10.27 -17.50
CA GLY A 55 -29.23 -9.52 -17.88
C GLY A 55 -30.22 -9.34 -16.71
N LEU A 56 -31.41 -9.94 -16.83
CA LEU A 56 -32.46 -9.91 -15.81
C LEU A 56 -32.40 -11.10 -14.83
N ASN A 57 -31.55 -12.10 -15.08
CA ASN A 57 -31.42 -13.27 -14.22
C ASN A 57 -30.32 -13.05 -13.19
N VAL A 58 -30.68 -13.21 -11.91
CA VAL A 58 -29.73 -13.24 -10.81
C VAL A 58 -29.41 -14.71 -10.55
N ILE A 59 -28.18 -15.11 -10.86
CA ILE A 59 -27.69 -16.47 -10.59
C ILE A 59 -26.92 -16.41 -9.28
N GLY A 60 -27.39 -17.17 -8.28
CA GLY A 60 -26.71 -17.36 -7.00
C GLY A 60 -27.42 -16.80 -5.76
N PRO A 61 -26.82 -16.99 -4.56
CA PRO A 61 -25.45 -17.45 -4.34
C PRO A 61 -25.30 -18.98 -4.35
N ASN A 62 -24.53 -19.52 -5.31
CA ASN A 62 -24.10 -20.92 -5.30
C ASN A 62 -22.63 -21.01 -4.88
N PHE A 63 -22.29 -21.92 -3.95
CA PHE A 63 -20.89 -22.12 -3.57
C PHE A 63 -20.19 -23.01 -4.61
N VAL A 64 -19.27 -22.42 -5.38
CA VAL A 64 -18.54 -23.09 -6.48
C VAL A 64 -17.05 -23.26 -6.18
N GLY A 65 -16.60 -22.79 -5.01
CA GLY A 65 -15.21 -22.95 -4.56
C GLY A 65 -14.22 -22.30 -5.54
N PHE A 66 -13.34 -23.10 -6.14
CA PHE A 66 -12.27 -22.62 -7.03
C PHE A 66 -12.62 -22.64 -8.52
N GLU A 67 -13.83 -23.07 -8.88
CA GLU A 67 -14.21 -23.24 -10.29
C GLU A 67 -14.14 -21.94 -11.10
N ASN A 68 -14.48 -20.81 -10.47
CA ASN A 68 -14.35 -19.47 -11.04
C ASN A 68 -12.93 -19.16 -11.51
N TYR A 69 -11.91 -19.53 -10.72
CA TYR A 69 -10.51 -19.30 -11.07
C TYR A 69 -10.07 -20.20 -12.22
N VAL A 70 -10.44 -21.49 -12.19
CA VAL A 70 -10.11 -22.43 -13.26
C VAL A 70 -10.72 -21.98 -14.60
N ASN A 71 -11.97 -21.52 -14.57
CA ASN A 71 -12.65 -20.98 -15.75
C ASN A 71 -11.98 -19.72 -16.28
N LEU A 72 -11.51 -18.82 -15.39
CA LEU A 72 -10.77 -17.62 -15.76
C LEU A 72 -9.46 -17.95 -16.49
N PHE A 73 -8.70 -18.93 -16.01
CA PHE A 73 -7.43 -19.33 -16.64
C PHE A 73 -7.62 -20.13 -17.94
N LYS A 74 -8.70 -20.90 -18.07
CA LYS A 74 -8.97 -21.73 -19.26
C LYS A 74 -9.61 -20.97 -20.43
N LYS A 75 -10.44 -19.95 -20.17
CA LYS A 75 -11.19 -19.23 -21.22
C LYS A 75 -10.34 -18.28 -22.08
N GLY A 76 -9.01 -18.26 -21.91
CA GLY A 76 -8.06 -17.73 -22.90
C GLY A 76 -7.72 -16.24 -22.79
N ASP A 77 -8.67 -15.39 -22.38
CA ASP A 77 -8.46 -13.93 -22.48
C ASP A 77 -7.67 -13.33 -21.31
N PHE A 78 -7.57 -14.04 -20.18
CA PHE A 78 -6.89 -13.53 -18.97
C PHE A 78 -5.43 -13.11 -19.25
N PHE A 79 -4.67 -13.95 -19.95
CA PHE A 79 -3.26 -13.68 -20.23
C PHE A 79 -3.08 -12.51 -21.20
N GLN A 80 -4.01 -12.34 -22.15
CA GLN A 80 -3.99 -11.22 -23.07
C GLN A 80 -4.25 -9.89 -22.35
N TYR A 81 -5.28 -9.82 -21.51
CA TYR A 81 -5.54 -8.62 -20.72
C TYR A 81 -4.43 -8.33 -19.72
N PHE A 82 -3.91 -9.37 -19.05
CA PHE A 82 -2.77 -9.24 -18.13
C PHE A 82 -1.53 -8.68 -18.85
N GLY A 83 -1.19 -9.21 -20.02
CA GLY A 83 -0.08 -8.72 -20.84
C GLY A 83 -0.27 -7.27 -21.28
N ASN A 84 -1.49 -6.88 -21.68
CA ASN A 84 -1.79 -5.50 -22.05
C ASN A 84 -1.64 -4.54 -20.86
N THR A 85 -2.14 -4.89 -19.67
CA THR A 85 -1.97 -4.08 -18.46
C THR A 85 -0.49 -3.93 -18.11
N LEU A 86 0.27 -5.02 -18.19
CA LEU A 86 1.70 -5.02 -17.87
C LEU A 86 2.49 -4.19 -18.89
N LEU A 87 2.13 -4.25 -20.17
CA LEU A 87 2.71 -3.41 -21.23
C LEU A 87 2.45 -1.93 -20.98
N VAL A 88 1.21 -1.54 -20.69
CA VAL A 88 0.88 -0.13 -20.37
C VAL A 88 1.62 0.33 -19.11
N TRP A 89 1.72 -0.52 -18.10
CA TRP A 89 2.44 -0.22 -16.87
C TRP A 89 3.93 0.00 -17.13
N ILE A 90 4.58 -0.88 -17.89
CA ILE A 90 5.99 -0.75 -18.28
C ILE A 90 6.23 0.54 -19.08
N ILE A 91 5.41 0.78 -20.12
CA ILE A 91 5.53 1.95 -20.98
C ILE A 91 5.26 3.25 -20.22
N GLY A 92 4.39 3.24 -19.21
CA GLY A 92 4.15 4.43 -18.37
C GLY A 92 5.26 4.63 -17.34
N PHE A 93 5.60 3.58 -16.61
CA PHE A 93 6.44 3.66 -15.43
C PHE A 93 7.93 3.83 -15.75
N ILE A 94 8.45 3.10 -16.74
CA ILE A 94 9.88 3.16 -17.08
C ILE A 94 10.28 4.55 -17.57
N PRO A 95 9.62 5.16 -18.56
CA PRO A 95 9.97 6.51 -19.00
C PRO A 95 9.79 7.55 -17.88
N GLN A 96 8.75 7.41 -17.05
CA GLN A 96 8.54 8.30 -15.91
C GLN A 96 9.72 8.26 -14.92
N ILE A 97 10.23 7.08 -14.58
CA ILE A 97 11.42 6.94 -13.70
C ILE A 97 12.65 7.52 -14.39
N VAL A 98 12.88 7.19 -15.66
CA VAL A 98 14.05 7.68 -16.41
C VAL A 98 14.06 9.21 -16.43
N VAL A 99 12.93 9.85 -16.76
CA VAL A 99 12.80 11.30 -16.77
C VAL A 99 13.00 11.88 -15.37
N SER A 100 12.37 11.29 -14.34
CA SER A 100 12.53 11.75 -12.94
C SER A 100 13.99 11.69 -12.49
N PHE A 101 14.71 10.62 -12.86
CA PHE A 101 16.11 10.43 -12.54
C PHE A 101 17.02 11.41 -13.29
N LEU A 102 16.78 11.62 -14.58
CA LEU A 102 17.50 12.62 -15.39
C LEU A 102 17.33 14.02 -14.81
N LEU A 103 16.10 14.41 -14.45
CA LEU A 103 15.83 15.68 -13.79
C LEU A 103 16.57 15.78 -12.45
N ALA A 104 16.54 14.73 -11.63
CA ALA A 104 17.27 14.70 -10.35
C ALA A 104 18.78 14.90 -10.54
N LEU A 105 19.40 14.29 -11.56
CA LEU A 105 20.82 14.47 -11.87
C LEU A 105 21.14 15.91 -12.32
N ILE A 106 20.29 16.49 -13.17
CA ILE A 106 20.43 17.89 -13.60
C ILE A 106 20.35 18.83 -12.39
N PHE A 107 19.34 18.68 -11.54
CA PHE A 107 19.18 19.53 -10.34
C PHE A 107 20.31 19.35 -9.32
N THR A 108 20.76 18.12 -9.11
CA THR A 108 21.85 17.81 -8.17
C THR A 108 23.18 18.39 -8.67
N SER A 109 23.47 18.26 -9.97
CA SER A 109 24.69 18.85 -10.54
C SER A 109 24.66 20.38 -10.54
N HIS A 110 23.50 21.03 -10.76
CA HIS A 110 23.36 22.48 -10.68
C HIS A 110 23.52 23.01 -9.25
N ARG A 111 23.06 22.26 -8.24
CA ARG A 111 23.25 22.59 -6.81
C ARG A 111 24.71 22.59 -6.36
N MET A 112 25.60 21.90 -7.07
CA MET A 112 27.05 22.01 -6.82
C MET A 112 27.69 23.26 -7.46
N LYS A 113 26.99 23.97 -8.36
CA LYS A 113 27.46 25.24 -8.94
C LYS A 113 26.91 26.49 -8.25
N ILE A 114 25.83 26.38 -7.47
CA ILE A 114 25.41 27.44 -6.55
C ILE A 114 26.21 27.28 -5.25
N ARG A 115 27.50 27.60 -5.31
CA ARG A 115 28.24 28.02 -4.11
C ARG A 115 27.65 29.38 -3.71
N GLY A 116 27.12 29.47 -2.50
CA GLY A 116 27.10 30.76 -1.80
C GLY A 116 28.51 31.28 -1.63
#